data_AF-A0AAJ7W7D4-F1
#
_entry.id   AF-A0AAJ7W7D4-F1
#
_cell.length_a   1.000
_cell.length_b   1.000
_cell.length_c   1.000
_cell.angle_alpha   90.00
_cell.angle_beta   90.00
_cell.angle_gamma   90.00
#
_symmetry.space_group_name_H-M   'P 1'
#
loop_
_entity.id
_entity.type
_entity.pdbx_description
1 polymer ?
#
loop_
_entity_poly.entity_id
_entity_poly.type
_entity_poly.pdbx_seq_one_letter_code
_entity_poly.pdbx_strand_id
1 'polypeptide(L)'
;MIRVHVRNERITYLVLEHREVDHAMSWLSTLGGAFSALGEQFEHCAEIAGKISLRQFELALRLDDPLLVARCKLYAALSLLQRGRLRIAKSIIRNIYTFAVHQKDVRLVRMCQGVWAKLQYSYKLKRQKKYS
;
A
#
# COMPACT_ATOMS: atom_id res chain seq x y z
N MET A 1 7.39 19.66 -40.35
CA MET A 1 6.69 18.36 -40.24
C MET A 1 7.41 17.33 -39.36
N ILE A 2 8.74 17.23 -39.35
CA ILE A 2 9.52 16.24 -38.55
C ILE A 2 9.30 16.37 -37.03
N ARG A 3 9.18 17.60 -36.49
CA ARG A 3 8.95 17.83 -35.03
C ARG A 3 7.62 17.30 -34.49
N VAL A 4 6.60 17.11 -35.34
CA VAL A 4 5.28 16.61 -34.90
C VAL A 4 5.27 15.08 -34.82
N HIS A 5 5.95 14.37 -35.73
CA HIS A 5 6.07 12.91 -35.70
C HIS A 5 6.85 12.41 -34.47
N VAL A 6 8.01 13.00 -34.16
CA VAL A 6 8.82 12.62 -32.98
C VAL A 6 8.09 12.86 -31.66
N ARG A 7 7.24 13.90 -31.60
CA ARG A 7 6.42 14.19 -30.41
C ARG A 7 5.32 13.15 -30.22
N ASN A 8 4.72 12.67 -31.31
CA ASN A 8 3.72 11.59 -31.25
C ASN A 8 4.34 10.27 -30.78
N GLU A 9 5.54 9.92 -31.22
CA GLU A 9 6.24 8.70 -30.77
C GLU A 9 6.55 8.73 -29.27
N ARG A 10 7.04 9.86 -28.75
CA ARG A 10 7.28 10.03 -27.30
C ARG A 10 6.00 9.92 -26.47
N ILE A 11 4.93 10.55 -26.93
CA ILE A 11 3.62 10.47 -26.25
C ILE A 11 3.11 9.02 -26.28
N THR A 12 3.21 8.33 -27.41
CA THR A 12 2.82 6.92 -27.53
C THR A 12 3.60 6.05 -26.55
N TYR A 13 4.92 6.22 -26.45
CA TYR A 13 5.75 5.48 -25.50
C TYR A 13 5.30 5.71 -24.04
N LEU A 14 5.10 6.97 -23.64
CA LEU A 14 4.66 7.31 -22.29
C LEU A 14 3.27 6.73 -21.96
N VAL A 15 2.35 6.74 -22.93
CA VAL A 15 1.01 6.18 -22.75
C VAL A 15 1.06 4.66 -22.62
N LEU A 16 1.91 3.99 -23.40
CA LEU A 16 2.12 2.55 -23.30
C LEU A 16 2.72 2.17 -21.95
N GLU A 17 3.77 2.88 -21.52
CA GLU A 17 4.39 2.67 -20.21
C GLU A 17 3.36 2.86 -19.08
N HIS A 18 2.58 3.94 -19.12
CA HIS A 18 1.54 4.19 -18.12
C HIS A 18 0.51 3.05 -18.06
N ARG A 19 0.06 2.57 -19.22
CA ARG A 19 -0.90 1.46 -19.32
C ARG A 19 -0.33 0.15 -18.76
N GLU A 20 0.93 -0.14 -19.02
CA GLU A 20 1.60 -1.33 -18.49
C GLU A 20 1.73 -1.27 -16.97
N VAL A 21 2.09 -0.10 -16.44
CA VAL A 21 2.19 0.15 -15.00
C VAL A 21 0.82 0.01 -14.32
N ASP A 22 -0.24 0.57 -14.90
CA ASP A 22 -1.61 0.43 -14.40
C ASP A 22 -2.08 -1.03 -14.40
N HIS A 23 -1.79 -1.77 -15.48
CA HIS A 23 -2.12 -3.18 -15.58
C HIS A 23 -1.41 -3.99 -14.50
N ALA A 24 -0.10 -3.79 -14.32
CA ALA A 24 0.68 -4.43 -13.26
C ALA A 24 0.12 -4.08 -11.86
N MET A 25 -0.24 -2.81 -11.62
CA MET A 25 -0.83 -2.36 -10.37
C MET A 25 -2.16 -3.06 -10.06
N SER A 26 -3.00 -3.30 -11.08
CA SER A 26 -4.27 -4.03 -10.94
C SER A 26 -4.04 -5.47 -10.48
N TRP A 27 -3.16 -6.22 -11.14
CA TRP A 27 -2.82 -7.59 -10.75
C TRP A 27 -2.22 -7.67 -9.35
N LEU A 28 -1.30 -6.76 -9.02
CA LEU A 28 -0.69 -6.71 -7.69
C LEU A 28 -1.71 -6.34 -6.61
N SER A 29 -2.72 -5.53 -6.92
CA SER A 29 -3.77 -5.18 -5.95
C SER A 29 -4.65 -6.38 -5.62
N THR A 30 -5.02 -7.18 -6.62
CA THR A 30 -5.78 -8.41 -6.43
C THR A 30 -5.00 -9.43 -5.61
N LEU A 31 -3.76 -9.72 -6.00
CA LEU A 31 -2.89 -10.66 -5.27
C LEU A 31 -2.56 -10.16 -3.87
N GLY A 32 -2.23 -8.87 -3.73
CA GLY A 32 -1.92 -8.24 -2.45
C GLY A 32 -3.09 -8.29 -1.48
N GLY A 33 -4.31 -8.06 -1.97
CA GLY A 33 -5.53 -8.21 -1.17
C GLY A 33 -5.72 -9.65 -0.68
N ALA A 34 -5.56 -10.64 -1.56
CA ALA A 34 -5.67 -12.05 -1.20
C ALA A 34 -4.62 -12.49 -0.16
N PHE A 35 -3.34 -12.19 -0.40
CA PHE A 35 -2.27 -12.53 0.55
C PHE A 35 -2.40 -11.76 1.87
N SER A 36 -2.86 -10.50 1.84
CA SER A 36 -3.10 -9.73 3.05
C SER A 36 -4.24 -10.32 3.87
N ALA A 37 -5.32 -10.79 3.25
CA ALA A 37 -6.40 -11.48 3.96
C ALA A 37 -5.92 -12.76 4.64
N LEU A 38 -5.13 -13.59 3.93
CA LEU A 38 -4.50 -14.80 4.48
C LEU A 38 -3.44 -14.48 5.55
N GLY A 39 -2.82 -13.30 5.48
CA GLY A 39 -1.77 -12.84 6.38
C GLY A 39 -2.20 -12.66 7.84
N GLU A 40 -3.51 -12.60 8.12
CA GLU A 40 -4.00 -12.61 9.51
C GLU A 40 -3.78 -13.95 10.22
N GLN A 41 -3.71 -15.04 9.45
CA GLN A 41 -3.54 -16.41 9.97
C GLN A 41 -2.14 -16.96 9.68
N PHE A 42 -1.58 -16.63 8.52
CA PHE A 42 -0.33 -17.21 8.03
C PHE A 42 0.72 -16.12 7.85
N GLU A 43 1.75 -16.13 8.71
CA GLU A 43 2.81 -15.11 8.68
C GLU A 43 3.50 -15.03 7.31
N HIS A 44 3.76 -16.16 6.66
CA HIS A 44 4.35 -16.21 5.32
C HIS A 44 3.51 -15.44 4.28
N CYS A 45 2.18 -15.50 4.36
CA CYS A 45 1.30 -14.74 3.47
C CYS A 45 1.39 -13.23 3.75
N ALA A 46 1.51 -12.82 5.01
CA ALA A 46 1.77 -11.42 5.34
C ALA A 46 3.11 -10.94 4.79
N GLU A 47 4.15 -11.77 4.78
CA GLU A 47 5.44 -11.44 4.16
C GLU A 47 5.31 -11.23 2.64
N ILE A 48 4.59 -12.10 1.95
CA ILE A 48 4.32 -11.96 0.52
C ILE A 48 3.53 -10.67 0.26
N ALA A 49 2.47 -10.40 1.03
CA ALA A 49 1.70 -9.16 0.92
C ALA A 49 2.58 -7.90 1.10
N GLY A 50 3.55 -7.95 2.02
CA GLY A 50 4.55 -6.90 2.20
C GLY A 50 5.45 -6.71 0.98
N LYS A 51 5.96 -7.79 0.38
CA LYS A 51 6.76 -7.75 -0.86
C LYS A 51 5.95 -7.17 -2.02
N ILE A 52 4.69 -7.58 -2.17
CA ILE A 52 3.77 -7.04 -3.17
C ILE A 52 3.57 -5.54 -2.95
N SER A 53 3.34 -5.10 -1.71
CA SER A 53 3.16 -3.68 -1.37
C SER A 53 4.37 -2.82 -1.73
N LEU A 54 5.59 -3.36 -1.60
CA LEU A 54 6.82 -2.69 -2.03
C LEU A 54 6.89 -2.54 -3.55
N ARG A 55 6.50 -3.58 -4.31
CA ARG A 55 6.42 -3.49 -5.78
C ARG A 55 5.36 -2.49 -6.23
N GLN A 56 4.20 -2.47 -5.57
CA GLN A 56 3.18 -1.44 -5.82
C GLN A 56 3.72 -0.05 -5.53
N PHE A 57 4.48 0.13 -4.44
CA PHE A 57 5.10 1.42 -4.12
C PHE A 57 6.09 1.88 -5.21
N GLU A 58 6.94 0.99 -5.72
CA GLU A 58 7.86 1.28 -6.84
C GLU A 58 7.11 1.74 -8.09
N LEU A 59 5.99 1.08 -8.42
CA LEU A 59 5.14 1.46 -9.56
C LEU A 59 4.42 2.79 -9.31
N ALA A 60 3.91 3.01 -8.09
CA ALA A 60 3.21 4.25 -7.72
C ALA A 60 4.12 5.49 -7.83
N LEU A 61 5.41 5.33 -7.52
CA LEU A 61 6.40 6.40 -7.72
C LEU A 61 6.59 6.76 -9.20
N ARG A 62 6.47 5.78 -10.12
CA ARG A 62 6.57 6.04 -11.57
C ARG A 62 5.34 6.75 -12.12
N LEU A 63 4.17 6.55 -11.50
CA LEU A 63 2.92 7.20 -11.87
C LEU A 63 2.78 8.63 -11.31
N ASP A 64 3.70 9.07 -10.46
CA ASP A 64 3.64 10.36 -9.75
C ASP A 64 2.30 10.59 -9.01
N ASP A 65 1.69 9.50 -8.49
CA ASP A 65 0.45 9.56 -7.70
C ASP A 65 0.78 9.48 -6.19
N PRO A 66 0.80 10.62 -5.47
CA PRO A 66 1.15 10.65 -4.06
C PRO A 66 0.11 9.95 -3.16
N LEU A 67 -1.17 9.89 -3.58
CA LEU A 67 -2.21 9.17 -2.85
C LEU A 67 -2.03 7.67 -3.00
N LEU A 68 -1.69 7.19 -4.20
CA LEU A 68 -1.37 5.79 -4.45
C LEU A 68 -0.13 5.35 -3.68
N VAL A 69 0.92 6.18 -3.68
CA VAL A 69 2.10 5.98 -2.83
C VAL A 69 1.72 5.81 -1.36
N ALA A 70 0.83 6.65 -0.85
CA ALA A 70 0.36 6.57 0.53
C ALA A 70 -0.43 5.27 0.80
N ARG A 71 -1.27 4.82 -0.14
CA ARG A 71 -1.98 3.52 -0.04
C ARG A 71 -0.99 2.36 0.01
N CYS A 72 0.02 2.32 -0.86
CA CYS A 72 1.03 1.26 -0.87
C CYS A 72 1.82 1.20 0.46
N LYS A 73 2.18 2.36 1.02
CA LYS A 73 2.80 2.43 2.36
C LYS A 73 1.86 1.90 3.46
N LEU A 74 0.55 2.13 3.33
CA LEU A 74 -0.44 1.61 4.27
C LEU A 74 -0.57 0.09 4.18
N TYR A 75 -0.53 -0.49 2.97
CA TYR A 75 -0.50 -1.94 2.76
C TYR A 75 0.76 -2.57 3.35
N ALA A 76 1.92 -1.93 3.16
CA ALA A 76 3.15 -2.35 3.81
C ALA A 76 3.02 -2.29 5.35
N ALA A 77 2.43 -1.22 5.91
CA ALA A 77 2.17 -1.14 7.35
C ALA A 77 1.26 -2.25 7.86
N LEU A 78 0.24 -2.66 7.10
CA LEU A 78 -0.63 -3.77 7.44
C LEU A 78 0.14 -5.10 7.47
N SER A 79 1.00 -5.37 6.48
CA SER A 79 1.85 -6.56 6.53
C SER A 79 2.80 -6.59 7.74
N LEU A 80 3.37 -5.44 8.11
CA LEU A 80 4.20 -5.30 9.32
C LEU A 80 3.39 -5.58 10.59
N LEU A 81 2.16 -5.08 10.65
CA LEU A 81 1.23 -5.30 11.76
C LEU A 81 0.92 -6.79 11.91
N GLN A 82 0.57 -7.47 10.82
CA GLN A 82 0.27 -8.91 10.78
C GLN A 82 1.43 -9.75 11.28
N ARG A 83 2.67 -9.31 11.04
CA ARG A 83 3.92 -9.93 11.53
C ARG A 83 4.34 -9.47 12.93
N GLY A 84 3.46 -8.81 13.67
CA GLY A 84 3.71 -8.35 15.04
C GLY A 84 4.64 -7.14 15.19
N ARG A 85 5.05 -6.49 14.09
CA ARG A 85 5.89 -5.27 14.10
C ARG A 85 5.07 -4.01 14.39
N LEU A 86 4.34 -4.03 15.50
CA LEU A 86 3.27 -3.07 15.83
C LEU A 86 3.78 -1.62 15.94
N ARG A 87 4.97 -1.39 16.50
CA ARG A 87 5.53 -0.03 16.69
C ARG A 87 5.79 0.67 15.35
N ILE A 88 6.37 -0.06 14.40
CA ILE A 88 6.68 0.46 13.06
C ILE A 88 5.39 0.73 12.30
N ALA A 89 4.47 -0.25 12.30
CA ALA A 89 3.15 -0.09 11.67
C ALA A 89 2.41 1.14 12.22
N LYS A 90 2.39 1.33 13.56
CA LYS A 90 1.80 2.49 14.23
C LYS A 90 2.34 3.82 13.68
N SER A 91 3.67 3.93 13.55
CA SER A 91 4.32 5.14 13.06
C SER A 91 3.88 5.46 11.63
N ILE A 92 3.92 4.46 10.75
CA ILE A 92 3.54 4.62 9.34
C ILE A 92 2.06 5.02 9.21
N ILE A 93 1.15 4.34 9.93
CA ILE A 93 -0.29 4.64 9.87
C ILE A 93 -0.58 6.09 10.29
N ARG A 94 0.08 6.60 11.35
CA ARG A 94 -0.10 7.99 11.79
C ARG A 94 0.35 8.98 10.72
N ASN A 95 1.52 8.75 10.12
CA ASN A 95 2.03 9.64 9.07
C ASN A 95 1.10 9.68 7.86
N ILE A 96 0.58 8.51 7.44
CA ILE A 96 -0.36 8.42 6.31
C ILE A 96 -1.71 9.05 6.67
N TYR A 97 -2.22 8.84 7.88
CA TYR A 97 -3.46 9.47 8.32
C TYR A 97 -3.36 10.99 8.30
N THR A 98 -2.28 11.56 8.85
CA THR A 98 -2.03 13.00 8.79
C THR A 98 -2.00 13.48 7.34
N PHE A 99 -1.23 12.81 6.47
CA PHE A 99 -1.20 13.14 5.05
C PHE A 99 -2.58 13.08 4.39
N ALA A 100 -3.36 12.04 4.65
CA ALA A 100 -4.70 11.85 4.08
C ALA A 100 -5.69 12.95 4.50
N VAL A 101 -5.62 13.37 5.76
CA VAL A 101 -6.43 14.51 6.26
C VAL A 101 -6.05 15.80 5.56
N HIS A 102 -4.75 16.07 5.37
CA HIS A 102 -4.29 17.26 4.65
C HIS A 102 -4.71 17.25 3.18
N GLN A 103 -4.66 16.09 2.53
CA GLN A 103 -5.12 15.90 1.15
C GLN A 103 -6.66 15.81 1.01
N LYS A 104 -7.40 15.85 2.13
CA LYS A 104 -8.86 15.66 2.18
C LYS A 104 -9.33 14.35 1.51
N ASP A 105 -8.48 13.32 1.49
CA ASP A 105 -8.82 12.01 0.94
C ASP A 105 -9.57 11.19 2.00
N VAL A 106 -10.91 11.26 1.95
CA VAL A 106 -11.80 10.57 2.88
C VAL A 106 -11.60 9.05 2.83
N ARG A 107 -11.32 8.49 1.65
CA ARG A 107 -11.15 7.04 1.49
C ARG A 107 -9.90 6.56 2.20
N LEU A 108 -8.77 7.24 2.02
CA LEU A 108 -7.50 6.91 2.66
C LEU A 108 -7.57 7.10 4.17
N VAL A 109 -8.28 8.13 4.65
CA VAL A 109 -8.59 8.31 6.08
C VAL A 109 -9.33 7.07 6.64
N ARG A 110 -10.35 6.58 5.93
CA ARG A 110 -11.09 5.36 6.34
C ARG A 110 -10.21 4.12 6.32
N MET A 111 -9.33 3.98 5.33
CA MET A 111 -8.37 2.89 5.27
C MET A 111 -7.43 2.91 6.48
N CYS A 112 -6.87 4.07 6.85
CA CYS A 112 -6.04 4.23 8.03
C CYS A 112 -6.79 3.83 9.31
N GLN A 113 -8.05 4.24 9.46
CA GLN A 113 -8.89 3.86 10.60
C GLN A 113 -9.09 2.34 10.70
N GLY A 114 -9.33 1.67 9.56
CA GLY A 114 -9.45 0.22 9.51
C GLY A 114 -8.18 -0.51 9.96
N VAL A 115 -7.01 -0.07 9.48
CA VAL A 115 -5.72 -0.65 9.90
C VAL A 115 -5.42 -0.31 11.37
N TRP A 116 -5.81 0.87 11.84
CA TRP A 116 -5.65 1.26 13.24
C TRP A 116 -6.48 0.39 14.19
N ALA A 117 -7.71 0.05 13.83
CA ALA A 117 -8.54 -0.87 14.61
C ALA A 117 -7.86 -2.25 14.74
N LYS A 118 -7.30 -2.78 13.64
CA LYS A 118 -6.51 -4.01 13.67
C LYS A 118 -5.30 -3.89 14.60
N LEU A 119 -4.59 -2.76 14.57
CA LEU A 119 -3.43 -2.51 15.42
C LEU A 119 -3.80 -2.53 16.90
N GLN A 120 -4.90 -1.88 17.27
CA GLN A 120 -5.41 -1.87 18.65
C GLN A 120 -5.75 -3.27 19.12
N TYR A 121 -6.40 -4.07 18.27
CA TYR A 121 -6.70 -5.47 18.56
C TYR A 121 -5.41 -6.29 18.78
N SER A 122 -4.40 -6.16 17.92
CA SER A 122 -3.11 -6.86 18.09
C SER A 122 -2.39 -6.48 19.39
N TYR A 123 -2.47 -5.21 19.82
CA TYR A 123 -1.93 -4.79 21.12
C TYR A 123 -2.69 -5.45 22.29
N LYS A 124 -4.02 -5.56 22.20
CA LYS A 124 -4.85 -6.24 23.22
C LYS A 124 -4.45 -7.72 23.35
N LEU A 125 -4.33 -8.43 22.23
CA LEU A 125 -3.88 -9.83 22.22
C LEU A 125 -2.48 -9.99 22.81
N LYS A 126 -1.53 -9.10 22.45
CA LYS A 126 -0.18 -9.14 23.00
C LYS A 126 -0.14 -8.91 24.52
N ARG A 127 -1.02 -8.05 25.05
CA ARG A 127 -1.16 -7.84 26.49
C ARG A 127 -1.70 -9.10 27.17
N GLN A 128 -2.76 -9.71 26.63
CA GLN A 128 -3.34 -10.93 27.21
C GLN A 128 -2.31 -12.06 27.32
N LYS A 129 -1.53 -12.30 26.25
CA LYS A 129 -0.44 -13.29 26.26
C LYS A 129 0.69 -13.02 27.27
N LYS A 130 0.81 -11.77 27.77
CA LYS A 130 1.84 -11.41 28.76
C LYS A 130 1.39 -11.71 30.20
N TYR A 131 0.08 -11.88 30.42
CA TYR A 131 -0.52 -12.12 31.75
C TYR A 131 -1.17 -13.52 31.85
N SER A 132 -0.99 -14.37 30.83
CA SER A 132 -1.23 -15.82 30.88
C SER A 132 0.10 -16.54 31.03
#